data_AF-A0A847GS56-F1
#
_entry.id   AF-A0A847GS56-F1
#
_cell.length_a   1.000
_cell.length_b   1.000
_cell.length_c   1.000
_cell.angle_alpha   90.00
_cell.angle_beta   90.00
_cell.angle_gamma   90.00
#
_symmetry.space_group_name_H-M   'P 1'
#
loop_
_entity.id
_entity.type
_entity.pdbx_description
1 polymer ?
#
loop_
_entity_poly.entity_id
_entity_poly.type
_entity_poly.pdbx_seq_one_letter_code
_entity_poly.pdbx_strand_id
1 'polypeptide(L)'
;MMTDRSVLPTEEDLKQLPLGAIVAYAVRCARRVQPLYGRSAGTAELARHEAAIDEAICLAQKFCLSHEVSGAAYGAAYTARDAAHAAEAQDAARAAAAAARAAAYAFDIPQSAVYDHALYASRVATEAVDGALAAARAAGHDSAGAVADAARADLDRLLAQNRGTYPQLGEPLDPSENGPLGTLWPKGPPAWFAAKPAPRTKSH
;
A
#
# COMPACT_ATOMS: atom_id res chain seq x y z
N MET A 1 -6.28 -30.23 10.22
CA MET A 1 -5.43 -29.54 9.23
C MET A 1 -5.04 -28.20 9.85
N MET A 2 -3.77 -28.02 10.22
CA MET A 2 -3.27 -26.71 10.66
C MET A 2 -3.20 -25.83 9.42
N THR A 3 -4.11 -24.86 9.31
CA THR A 3 -3.97 -23.76 8.35
C THR A 3 -2.70 -23.02 8.73
N ASP A 4 -1.63 -23.25 7.97
CA ASP A 4 -0.39 -22.49 8.13
C ASP A 4 -0.73 -21.03 7.87
N ARG A 5 -0.71 -20.23 8.93
CA ARG A 5 -1.09 -18.82 8.88
C ARG A 5 0.07 -18.12 8.18
N SER A 6 -0.13 -17.69 6.93
CA SER A 6 0.94 -17.02 6.20
C SER A 6 1.41 -15.79 6.96
N VAL A 7 2.73 -15.66 7.12
CA VAL A 7 3.37 -14.55 7.81
C VAL A 7 3.67 -13.46 6.78
N LEU A 8 3.39 -12.21 7.14
CA LEU A 8 3.71 -11.06 6.30
C LEU A 8 5.20 -11.06 5.91
N PRO A 9 5.52 -10.72 4.65
CA PRO A 9 6.90 -10.47 4.23
C PRO A 9 7.69 -9.57 5.16
N THR A 10 8.94 -9.94 5.42
CA THR A 10 9.89 -9.15 6.19
C THR A 10 10.59 -8.11 5.31
N GLU A 11 11.37 -7.21 5.91
CA GLU A 11 12.19 -6.25 5.16
C GLU A 11 13.20 -6.96 4.25
N GLU A 12 13.82 -8.03 4.73
CA GLU A 12 14.79 -8.83 3.96
C GLU A 12 14.13 -9.61 2.82
N ASP A 13 12.88 -10.06 2.99
CA ASP A 13 12.10 -10.62 1.88
C ASP A 13 11.88 -9.58 0.77
N LEU A 14 11.51 -8.35 1.15
CA LEU A 14 11.25 -7.27 0.20
C LEU A 14 12.53 -6.75 -0.48
N LYS A 15 13.68 -6.74 0.21
CA LYS A 15 14.98 -6.37 -0.37
C LYS A 15 15.48 -7.31 -1.47
N GLN A 16 14.80 -8.42 -1.74
CA GLN A 16 15.06 -9.24 -2.93
C GLN A 16 14.43 -8.65 -4.20
N LEU A 17 13.59 -7.62 -4.07
CA LEU A 17 12.92 -6.95 -5.18
C LEU A 17 13.58 -5.60 -5.52
N PRO A 18 13.50 -5.14 -6.77
CA PRO A 18 13.80 -3.75 -7.09
C PRO A 18 12.83 -2.78 -6.40
N LEU A 19 13.24 -1.53 -6.19
CA LEU A 19 12.49 -0.54 -5.41
C LEU A 19 11.08 -0.29 -5.97
N GLY A 20 10.91 -0.22 -7.29
CA GLY A 20 9.60 -0.05 -7.92
C GLY A 20 8.64 -1.20 -7.61
N ALA A 21 9.15 -2.43 -7.51
CA ALA A 21 8.38 -3.61 -7.11
C ALA A 21 8.01 -3.58 -5.62
N ILE A 22 8.89 -3.09 -4.74
CA ILE A 22 8.59 -2.88 -3.32
C ILE A 22 7.45 -1.85 -3.16
N VAL A 23 7.48 -0.77 -3.94
CA VAL A 23 6.40 0.22 -3.93
C VAL A 23 5.09 -0.38 -4.46
N ALA A 24 5.14 -1.19 -5.52
CA ALA A 24 3.95 -1.88 -6.05
C ALA A 24 3.32 -2.83 -5.01
N TYR A 25 4.15 -3.55 -4.24
CA TYR A 25 3.71 -4.36 -3.11
C TYR A 25 2.99 -3.50 -2.05
N ALA A 26 3.55 -2.34 -1.68
CA ALA A 26 2.94 -1.43 -0.71
C ALA A 26 1.60 -0.86 -1.22
N VAL A 27 1.52 -0.49 -2.50
CA VAL A 27 0.28 -0.03 -3.16
C VAL A 27 -0.82 -1.07 -3.03
N ARG A 28 -0.52 -2.35 -3.28
CA ARG A 28 -1.50 -3.43 -3.20
C ARG A 28 -1.95 -3.70 -1.77
N CYS A 29 -1.05 -3.59 -0.79
CA CYS A 29 -1.43 -3.62 0.63
C CYS A 29 -2.42 -2.50 0.98
N ALA A 30 -2.17 -1.27 0.53
CA ALA A 30 -3.06 -0.15 0.76
C ALA A 30 -4.43 -0.31 0.06
N ARG A 31 -4.45 -0.72 -1.22
CA ARG A 31 -5.69 -0.93 -1.99
C ARG A 31 -6.61 -1.98 -1.35
N ARG A 32 -6.05 -3.04 -0.74
CA ARG A 32 -6.86 -4.07 -0.05
C ARG A 32 -7.71 -3.52 1.08
N VAL A 33 -7.22 -2.52 1.79
CA VAL A 33 -7.89 -1.96 2.98
C VAL A 33 -8.54 -0.61 2.72
N GLN A 34 -8.36 -0.03 1.53
CA GLN A 34 -9.01 1.21 1.12
C GLN A 34 -10.53 1.23 1.38
N PRO A 35 -11.32 0.16 1.11
CA PRO A 35 -12.76 0.17 1.36
C PRO A 35 -13.16 0.30 2.84
N LEU A 36 -12.24 0.05 3.78
CA LEU A 36 -12.51 0.18 5.21
C LEU A 36 -12.57 1.64 5.67
N TYR A 37 -12.00 2.56 4.90
CA TYR A 37 -12.02 3.97 5.23
C TYR A 37 -13.44 4.57 5.22
N GLY A 38 -14.24 4.24 4.21
CA GLY A 38 -15.60 4.79 4.03
C GLY A 38 -16.66 4.20 4.96
N ARG A 39 -16.28 3.37 5.94
CA ARG A 39 -17.20 2.70 6.87
C ARG A 39 -17.37 3.44 8.20
N SER A 40 -16.43 4.29 8.58
CA SER A 40 -16.53 5.18 9.75
C SER A 40 -17.36 6.43 9.37
N ALA A 41 -18.41 6.71 10.13
CA ALA A 41 -19.52 7.58 9.75
C ALA A 41 -19.19 9.08 9.48
N GLY A 42 -19.79 9.64 8.42
CA GLY A 42 -20.78 10.72 8.59
C GLY A 42 -20.41 12.19 8.41
N THR A 43 -19.15 12.60 8.29
CA THR A 43 -18.74 14.04 8.30
C THR A 43 -18.04 14.50 7.01
N ALA A 44 -17.99 15.81 6.75
CA ALA A 44 -17.27 16.39 5.61
C ALA A 44 -15.74 16.21 5.69
N GLU A 45 -15.21 16.02 6.90
CA GLU A 45 -13.80 15.66 7.13
C GLU A 45 -13.50 14.26 6.56
N LEU A 46 -14.45 13.32 6.66
CA LEU A 46 -14.31 11.99 6.08
C LEU A 46 -14.06 12.05 4.56
N ALA A 47 -14.81 12.87 3.82
CA ALA A 47 -14.65 13.00 2.37
C ALA A 47 -13.29 13.59 1.97
N ARG A 48 -12.77 14.55 2.75
CA ARG A 48 -11.43 15.10 2.52
C ARG A 48 -10.33 14.08 2.76
N HIS A 49 -10.49 13.28 3.80
CA HIS A 49 -9.55 12.23 4.13
C HIS A 49 -9.64 11.02 3.18
N GLU A 50 -10.83 10.67 2.68
CA GLU A 50 -11.03 9.70 1.59
C GLU A 50 -10.24 10.12 0.35
N ALA A 51 -10.39 11.39 -0.05
CA ALA A 51 -9.66 11.96 -1.17
C ALA A 51 -8.14 11.92 -0.92
N ALA A 52 -7.67 12.31 0.26
CA ALA A 52 -6.24 12.28 0.60
C ALA A 52 -5.64 10.87 0.54
N ILE A 53 -6.40 9.85 0.95
CA ILE A 53 -5.97 8.45 0.88
C ILE A 53 -5.93 7.94 -0.56
N ASP A 54 -6.98 8.22 -1.34
CA ASP A 54 -6.98 7.82 -2.74
C ASP A 54 -5.88 8.54 -3.53
N GLU A 55 -5.63 9.81 -3.24
CA GLU A 55 -4.50 10.57 -3.79
C GLU A 55 -3.15 9.94 -3.41
N ALA A 56 -2.94 9.56 -2.14
CA ALA A 56 -1.72 8.90 -1.70
C ALA A 56 -1.48 7.55 -2.40
N ILE A 57 -2.53 6.75 -2.59
CA ILE A 57 -2.42 5.47 -3.31
C ILE A 57 -2.19 5.73 -4.81
N CYS A 58 -2.92 6.67 -5.41
CA CYS A 58 -2.78 7.01 -6.83
C CYS A 58 -1.39 7.55 -7.16
N LEU A 59 -0.78 8.31 -6.25
CA LEU A 59 0.59 8.77 -6.34
C LEU A 59 1.57 7.60 -6.42
N ALA A 60 1.51 6.69 -5.46
CA ALA A 60 2.40 5.53 -5.42
C ALA A 60 2.19 4.62 -6.65
N GLN A 61 0.95 4.49 -7.10
CA GLN A 61 0.61 3.77 -8.34
C GLN A 61 1.20 4.44 -9.59
N LYS A 62 1.12 5.78 -9.70
CA LYS A 62 1.75 6.52 -10.81
C LYS A 62 3.26 6.33 -10.81
N PHE A 63 3.90 6.34 -9.64
CA PHE A 63 5.31 6.02 -9.52
C PHE A 63 5.63 4.62 -10.05
N CYS A 64 4.84 3.60 -9.73
CA CYS A 64 5.07 2.26 -10.29
C CYS A 64 4.96 2.23 -11.83
N LEU A 65 4.10 3.06 -12.42
CA LEU A 65 3.86 3.07 -13.87
C LEU A 65 4.90 3.84 -14.70
N SER A 66 5.55 4.85 -14.13
CA SER A 66 6.48 5.71 -14.89
C SER A 66 7.78 6.06 -14.17
N HIS A 67 7.93 5.69 -12.90
CA HIS A 67 8.98 6.16 -11.98
C HIS A 67 9.02 7.69 -11.79
N GLU A 68 7.92 8.37 -12.11
CA GLU A 68 7.81 9.81 -11.91
C GLU A 68 6.93 10.13 -10.70
N VAL A 69 7.33 11.17 -9.96
CA VAL A 69 6.57 11.74 -8.85
C VAL A 69 6.50 13.26 -9.05
N SER A 70 5.30 13.81 -9.22
CA SER A 70 5.12 15.27 -9.30
C SER A 70 5.43 15.92 -7.95
N GLY A 71 6.01 17.11 -7.86
CA GLY A 71 6.30 17.76 -6.54
C GLY A 71 5.10 17.88 -5.59
N ALA A 72 3.86 17.99 -6.11
CA ALA A 72 2.62 17.98 -5.32
C ALA A 72 2.39 16.65 -4.56
N ALA A 73 2.95 15.56 -5.05
CA ALA A 73 2.89 14.23 -4.46
C ALA A 73 3.57 14.16 -3.08
N TYR A 74 4.69 14.89 -2.89
CA TYR A 74 5.36 14.94 -1.60
C TYR A 74 4.43 15.42 -0.49
N GLY A 75 3.61 16.45 -0.77
CA GLY A 75 2.63 16.97 0.18
C GLY A 75 1.58 15.92 0.57
N ALA A 76 1.07 15.16 -0.40
CA ALA A 76 0.01 14.17 -0.18
C ALA A 76 0.43 13.04 0.79
N ALA A 77 1.70 12.59 0.74
CA ALA A 77 2.22 11.57 1.67
C ALA A 77 2.20 12.04 3.14
N TYR A 78 2.42 13.34 3.38
CA TYR A 78 2.36 13.94 4.72
C TYR A 78 0.91 14.26 5.12
N THR A 79 0.07 14.75 4.21
CA THR A 79 -1.35 15.03 4.49
C THR A 79 -2.16 13.77 4.82
N ALA A 80 -1.87 12.64 4.18
CA ALA A 80 -2.52 11.36 4.51
C ALA A 80 -2.20 10.86 5.93
N ARG A 81 -1.04 11.25 6.50
CA ARG A 81 -0.70 10.92 7.90
C ARG A 81 -1.57 11.72 8.87
N ASP A 82 -1.82 13.00 8.57
CA ASP A 82 -2.61 13.87 9.44
C ASP A 82 -4.12 13.54 9.36
N ALA A 83 -4.56 12.85 8.29
CA ALA A 83 -5.89 12.25 8.21
C ALA A 83 -6.11 11.09 9.21
N ALA A 84 -5.05 10.58 9.84
CA ALA A 84 -5.08 9.36 10.65
C ALA A 84 -5.57 9.57 12.11
N HIS A 85 -6.22 10.69 12.43
CA HIS A 85 -6.69 11.00 13.79
C HIS A 85 -8.04 10.35 14.16
N ALA A 86 -8.78 9.79 13.20
CA ALA A 86 -9.98 8.98 13.49
C ALA A 86 -9.57 7.50 13.74
N ALA A 87 -9.72 7.03 14.98
CA ALA A 87 -9.21 5.74 15.46
C ALA A 87 -9.64 4.51 14.62
N GLU A 88 -10.78 4.57 13.95
CA GLU A 88 -11.39 3.43 13.24
C GLU A 88 -10.82 3.20 11.83
N ALA A 89 -10.19 4.22 11.21
CA ALA A 89 -9.62 4.14 9.85
C ALA A 89 -8.11 4.43 9.81
N GLN A 90 -7.50 4.63 10.98
CA GLN A 90 -6.10 5.04 11.15
C GLN A 90 -5.12 4.07 10.47
N ASP A 91 -5.31 2.76 10.61
CA ASP A 91 -4.41 1.77 10.03
C ASP A 91 -4.53 1.66 8.50
N ALA A 92 -5.74 1.85 7.94
CA ALA A 92 -5.92 1.89 6.49
C ALA A 92 -5.28 3.16 5.87
N ALA A 93 -5.45 4.30 6.53
CA ALA A 93 -4.78 5.56 6.17
C ALA A 93 -3.25 5.42 6.26
N ARG A 94 -2.75 4.75 7.31
CA ARG A 94 -1.32 4.47 7.49
C ARG A 94 -0.77 3.59 6.37
N ALA A 95 -1.51 2.57 5.93
CA ALA A 95 -1.11 1.74 4.79
C ALA A 95 -0.97 2.57 3.50
N ALA A 96 -1.91 3.46 3.22
CA ALA A 96 -1.84 4.37 2.06
C ALA A 96 -0.66 5.36 2.15
N ALA A 97 -0.48 5.98 3.31
CA ALA A 97 0.62 6.92 3.54
C ALA A 97 1.99 6.23 3.43
N ALA A 98 2.12 4.99 3.90
CA ALA A 98 3.33 4.19 3.78
C ALA A 98 3.68 3.90 2.30
N ALA A 99 2.69 3.53 1.47
CA ALA A 99 2.89 3.35 0.04
C ALA A 99 3.39 4.64 -0.65
N ALA A 100 2.80 5.79 -0.31
CA ALA A 100 3.22 7.08 -0.85
C ALA A 100 4.64 7.48 -0.42
N ARG A 101 5.02 7.22 0.85
CA ARG A 101 6.39 7.48 1.33
C ARG A 101 7.41 6.55 0.69
N ALA A 102 7.07 5.27 0.51
CA ALA A 102 7.93 4.33 -0.21
C ALA A 102 8.21 4.83 -1.65
N ALA A 103 7.19 5.33 -2.34
CA ALA A 103 7.34 5.94 -3.67
C ALA A 103 8.25 7.19 -3.65
N ALA A 104 8.06 8.08 -2.67
CA ALA A 104 8.88 9.28 -2.52
C ALA A 104 10.35 8.94 -2.26
N TYR A 105 10.64 8.02 -1.33
CA TYR A 105 12.02 7.59 -1.07
C TYR A 105 12.66 6.94 -2.29
N ALA A 106 11.92 6.13 -3.05
CA ALA A 106 12.42 5.50 -4.27
C ALA A 106 12.70 6.54 -5.38
N PHE A 107 11.87 7.58 -5.48
CA PHE A 107 12.05 8.68 -6.43
C PHE A 107 13.24 9.59 -6.11
N ASP A 108 13.56 9.80 -4.82
CA ASP A 108 14.68 10.65 -4.39
C ASP A 108 16.06 10.05 -4.69
N ILE A 109 16.16 8.72 -4.73
CA ILE A 109 17.45 8.01 -4.87
C ILE A 109 18.22 8.44 -6.13
N PRO A 110 17.63 8.43 -7.35
CA PRO A 110 18.35 8.86 -8.55
C PRO A 110 18.64 10.36 -8.62
N GLN A 111 17.94 11.19 -7.83
CA GLN A 111 17.92 12.65 -7.99
C GLN A 111 18.97 13.38 -7.15
N SER A 112 19.65 12.69 -6.22
CA SER A 112 20.47 13.39 -5.22
C SER A 112 21.88 12.85 -5.10
N ALA A 113 22.85 13.73 -5.37
CA ALA A 113 24.25 13.54 -4.95
C ALA A 113 24.44 13.71 -3.42
N VAL A 114 23.40 14.09 -2.68
CA VAL A 114 23.44 14.48 -1.26
C VAL A 114 22.87 13.39 -0.34
N TYR A 115 22.03 12.49 -0.85
CA TYR A 115 21.37 11.46 -0.03
C TYR A 115 22.15 10.14 -0.01
N ASP A 116 22.20 9.53 1.18
CA ASP A 116 22.67 8.15 1.35
C ASP A 116 21.67 7.20 0.67
N HIS A 117 22.07 6.70 -0.49
CA HIS A 117 21.26 5.83 -1.33
C HIS A 117 20.87 4.54 -0.60
N ALA A 118 21.77 3.99 0.23
CA ALA A 118 21.49 2.77 0.98
C ALA A 118 20.44 3.01 2.07
N LEU A 119 20.53 4.15 2.77
CA LEU A 119 19.53 4.55 3.75
C LEU A 119 18.14 4.70 3.13
N TYR A 120 18.03 5.41 2.00
CA TYR A 120 16.75 5.64 1.34
C TYR A 120 16.18 4.33 0.78
N ALA A 121 17.02 3.50 0.14
CA ALA A 121 16.61 2.19 -0.33
C ALA A 121 16.10 1.28 0.81
N SER A 122 16.72 1.35 2.00
CA SER A 122 16.23 0.62 3.17
C SER A 122 14.87 1.17 3.63
N ARG A 123 14.69 2.50 3.64
CA ARG A 123 13.41 3.12 4.01
C ARG A 123 12.26 2.71 3.10
N VAL A 124 12.49 2.52 1.79
CA VAL A 124 11.46 2.00 0.89
C VAL A 124 10.91 0.65 1.38
N ALA A 125 11.81 -0.27 1.76
CA ALA A 125 11.43 -1.58 2.28
C ALA A 125 10.75 -1.48 3.66
N THR A 126 11.28 -0.66 4.58
CA THR A 126 10.68 -0.44 5.90
C THR A 126 9.26 0.12 5.80
N GLU A 127 9.02 1.10 4.91
CA GLU A 127 7.69 1.67 4.69
C GLU A 127 6.72 0.64 4.10
N ALA A 128 7.18 -0.20 3.16
CA ALA A 128 6.35 -1.26 2.60
C ALA A 128 5.95 -2.31 3.66
N VAL A 129 6.84 -2.66 4.59
CA VAL A 129 6.54 -3.53 5.73
C VAL A 129 5.53 -2.86 6.68
N ASP A 130 5.73 -1.59 7.03
CA ASP A 130 4.79 -0.85 7.88
C ASP A 130 3.40 -0.78 7.24
N GLY A 131 3.33 -0.54 5.94
CA GLY A 131 2.08 -0.51 5.19
C GLY A 131 1.35 -1.86 5.18
N ALA A 132 2.09 -2.96 5.03
CA ALA A 132 1.52 -4.31 5.09
C ALA A 132 1.01 -4.68 6.49
N LEU A 133 1.76 -4.32 7.54
CA LEU A 133 1.34 -4.50 8.93
C LEU A 133 0.11 -3.66 9.26
N ALA A 134 0.08 -2.40 8.80
CA ALA A 134 -1.07 -1.52 8.96
C ALA A 134 -2.30 -2.08 8.23
N ALA A 135 -2.14 -2.59 7.00
CA ALA A 135 -3.23 -3.25 6.30
C ALA A 135 -3.77 -4.48 7.07
N ALA A 136 -2.90 -5.31 7.64
CA ALA A 136 -3.34 -6.45 8.44
C ALA A 136 -4.09 -6.03 9.71
N ARG A 137 -3.67 -4.95 10.39
CA ARG A 137 -4.38 -4.40 11.55
C ARG A 137 -5.73 -3.79 11.16
N ALA A 138 -5.78 -3.03 10.07
CA ALA A 138 -7.02 -2.45 9.56
C ALA A 138 -8.07 -3.53 9.23
N ALA A 139 -7.65 -4.65 8.66
CA ALA A 139 -8.53 -5.77 8.36
C ALA A 139 -9.10 -6.47 9.61
N GLY A 140 -8.53 -6.23 10.79
CA GLY A 140 -8.90 -6.88 12.04
C GLY A 140 -8.44 -8.34 12.13
N HIS A 141 -8.53 -8.91 13.33
CA HIS A 141 -7.95 -10.23 13.65
C HIS A 141 -8.48 -11.36 12.76
N ASP A 142 -9.75 -11.31 12.37
CA ASP A 142 -10.41 -12.37 11.59
C ASP A 142 -9.99 -12.37 10.10
N SER A 143 -9.55 -11.22 9.57
CA SER A 143 -9.15 -11.08 8.16
C SER A 143 -7.66 -10.79 7.95
N ALA A 144 -6.89 -10.60 9.03
CA ALA A 144 -5.44 -10.39 8.95
C ALA A 144 -4.71 -11.53 8.21
N GLY A 145 -5.17 -12.77 8.37
CA GLY A 145 -4.62 -13.93 7.64
C GLY A 145 -4.83 -13.84 6.13
N ALA A 146 -6.00 -13.35 5.68
CA ALA A 146 -6.28 -13.16 4.27
C ALA A 146 -5.41 -12.05 3.66
N VAL A 147 -5.15 -10.97 4.42
CA VAL A 147 -4.20 -9.91 4.01
C VAL A 147 -2.80 -10.48 3.87
N ALA A 148 -2.34 -11.27 4.84
CA ALA A 148 -1.00 -11.85 4.82
C ALA A 148 -0.82 -12.87 3.68
N ASP A 149 -1.82 -13.70 3.42
CA ASP A 149 -1.85 -14.61 2.27
C ASP A 149 -1.73 -13.86 0.94
N ALA A 150 -2.52 -12.78 0.78
CA ALA A 150 -2.53 -12.00 -0.44
C ALA A 150 -1.23 -11.18 -0.62
N ALA A 151 -0.67 -10.65 0.47
CA ALA A 151 0.62 -9.98 0.47
C ALA A 151 1.76 -10.94 0.09
N ARG A 152 1.79 -12.16 0.66
CA ARG A 152 2.77 -13.18 0.27
C ARG A 152 2.64 -13.55 -1.21
N ALA A 153 1.43 -13.74 -1.71
CA ALA A 153 1.20 -14.03 -3.12
C ALA A 153 1.67 -12.90 -4.06
N ASP A 154 1.57 -11.64 -3.64
CA ASP A 154 2.14 -10.53 -4.41
C ASP A 154 3.66 -10.58 -4.44
N LEU A 155 4.31 -10.81 -3.29
CA LEU A 155 5.76 -10.99 -3.21
C LEU A 155 6.22 -12.12 -4.13
N ASP A 156 5.58 -13.29 -4.06
CA ASP A 156 5.95 -14.45 -4.86
C ASP A 156 5.81 -14.14 -6.37
N ARG A 157 4.75 -13.43 -6.77
CA ARG A 157 4.56 -12.98 -8.15
C ARG A 157 5.63 -11.99 -8.57
N LEU A 158 5.95 -11.01 -7.73
CA LEU A 158 6.97 -10.00 -8.00
C LEU A 158 8.36 -10.63 -8.18
N LEU A 159 8.74 -11.56 -7.30
CA LEU A 159 9.98 -12.32 -7.41
C LEU A 159 10.04 -13.12 -8.72
N ALA A 160 8.92 -13.75 -9.10
CA ALA A 160 8.84 -14.53 -10.33
C ALA A 160 8.97 -13.69 -11.62
N GLN A 161 8.73 -12.37 -11.58
CA GLN A 161 8.87 -11.53 -12.77
C GLN A 161 10.33 -11.15 -13.08
N ASN A 162 11.23 -11.22 -12.09
CA ASN A 162 12.66 -10.94 -12.24
C ASN A 162 12.98 -9.63 -13.01
N ARG A 163 12.28 -8.53 -12.67
CA ARG A 163 12.36 -7.24 -13.38
C ARG A 163 13.43 -6.27 -12.85
N GLY A 164 14.54 -6.82 -12.35
CA GLY A 164 15.66 -6.06 -11.82
C GLY A 164 16.09 -6.53 -10.44
N THR A 165 17.07 -5.82 -9.89
CA THR A 165 17.71 -6.15 -8.61
C THR A 165 17.55 -5.00 -7.63
N TYR A 166 17.73 -5.30 -6.34
CA TYR A 166 17.82 -4.27 -5.31
C TYR A 166 19.23 -3.65 -5.30
N PRO A 167 19.39 -2.33 -5.06
CA PRO A 167 18.37 -1.31 -4.83
C PRO A 167 18.04 -0.51 -6.11
N GLN A 168 18.08 -1.10 -7.31
CA GLN A 168 17.66 -0.40 -8.52
C GLN A 168 16.13 -0.20 -8.54
N LEU A 169 15.65 0.78 -9.31
CA LEU A 169 14.21 1.01 -9.49
C LEU A 169 13.50 -0.20 -10.13
N GLY A 170 14.19 -0.92 -11.03
CA GLY A 170 13.60 -1.99 -11.84
C GLY A 170 12.85 -1.43 -13.05
N GLU A 171 11.99 -2.24 -13.65
CA GLU A 171 11.08 -1.82 -14.73
C GLU A 171 9.74 -1.33 -14.19
N PRO A 172 9.08 -0.37 -14.88
CA PRO A 172 7.72 0.01 -14.55
C PRO A 172 6.75 -1.17 -14.52
N LEU A 173 5.79 -1.12 -13.60
CA LEU A 173 4.85 -2.18 -13.28
C LEU A 173 3.49 -1.59 -12.96
N ASP A 174 2.42 -2.13 -13.53
CA ASP A 174 1.06 -1.80 -13.10
C ASP A 174 0.67 -2.62 -11.86
N PRO A 175 0.51 -2.01 -10.67
CA PRO A 175 0.08 -2.73 -9.46
C PRO A 175 -1.43 -3.03 -9.43
N SER A 176 -2.21 -2.53 -10.40
CA SER A 176 -3.66 -2.74 -10.46
C SER A 176 -4.05 -4.19 -10.69
N GLU A 177 -5.35 -4.49 -10.56
CA GLU A 177 -5.89 -5.83 -10.85
C GLU A 177 -5.79 -6.24 -12.32
N ASN A 178 -5.64 -5.26 -13.22
CA ASN A 178 -5.40 -5.48 -14.65
C ASN A 178 -3.90 -5.67 -14.96
N GLY A 179 -3.04 -5.37 -13.99
CA GLY A 179 -1.60 -5.53 -14.10
C GLY A 179 -1.17 -6.99 -13.95
N PRO A 180 0.14 -7.27 -14.10
CA PRO A 180 0.64 -8.65 -14.15
C PRO A 180 0.69 -9.32 -12.76
N LEU A 181 0.32 -8.59 -11.70
CA LEU A 181 0.09 -9.14 -10.36
C LEU A 181 -1.33 -9.67 -10.17
N GLY A 182 -2.24 -9.48 -11.12
CA GLY A 182 -3.61 -9.98 -11.09
C GLY A 182 -4.46 -9.45 -9.93
N THR A 183 -5.55 -10.14 -9.62
CA THR A 183 -6.54 -9.76 -8.60
C THR A 183 -5.92 -9.47 -7.24
N LEU A 184 -6.45 -8.50 -6.50
CA LEU A 184 -5.98 -8.15 -5.15
C LEU A 184 -6.12 -9.30 -4.15
N TRP A 185 -7.10 -10.18 -4.35
CA TRP A 185 -7.42 -11.28 -3.45
C TRP A 185 -7.37 -12.63 -4.18
N PRO A 186 -6.17 -13.23 -4.33
CA PRO A 186 -6.00 -14.47 -5.11
C PRO A 186 -6.72 -15.69 -4.52
N LYS A 187 -7.04 -15.69 -3.23
CA LYS A 187 -7.83 -16.73 -2.55
C LYS A 187 -9.28 -16.32 -2.29
N GLY A 188 -9.74 -15.23 -2.92
CA GLY A 188 -11.05 -14.62 -2.68
C GLY A 188 -11.00 -13.52 -1.60
N PRO A 189 -11.83 -12.46 -1.76
CA PRO A 189 -11.83 -11.32 -0.85
C PRO A 189 -12.49 -11.65 0.51
N PRO A 190 -12.09 -10.99 1.61
CA PRO A 190 -12.85 -11.01 2.84
C PRO A 190 -14.28 -10.51 2.65
N ALA A 191 -15.22 -10.97 3.48
CA ALA A 191 -16.64 -10.61 3.36
C ALA A 191 -16.88 -9.09 3.40
N TRP A 192 -16.08 -8.36 4.19
CA TRP A 192 -16.16 -6.92 4.26
C TRP A 192 -15.66 -6.23 2.99
N PHE A 193 -14.81 -6.83 2.16
CA PHE A 193 -14.27 -6.17 0.97
C PHE A 193 -15.33 -6.02 -0.14
N ALA A 194 -16.24 -7.01 -0.27
CA ALA A 194 -17.31 -6.99 -1.26
C ALA A 194 -18.59 -6.26 -0.78
N ALA A 195 -18.75 -6.07 0.54
CA ALA A 195 -19.92 -5.41 1.09
C ALA A 195 -19.90 -3.90 0.78
N LYS A 196 -20.81 -3.44 -0.09
CA LYS A 196 -21.11 -2.02 -0.27
C LYS A 196 -21.45 -1.41 1.10
N PRO A 197 -20.99 -0.18 1.42
CA PRO A 197 -21.50 0.52 2.58
C PRO A 197 -23.03 0.60 2.49
N ALA A 198 -23.72 0.27 3.58
CA ALA A 198 -25.19 0.31 3.59
C ALA A 198 -25.66 1.71 3.17
N PRO A 199 -26.71 1.83 2.32
CA PRO A 199 -27.24 3.13 1.95
C PRO A 199 -27.69 3.87 3.21
N ARG A 200 -27.18 5.09 3.41
CA ARG A 200 -27.51 5.94 4.56
C ARG A 200 -29.03 6.16 4.58
N THR A 201 -29.74 5.52 5.49
CA THR A 201 -31.12 5.88 5.82
C THR A 201 -31.10 7.29 6.39
N LYS A 202 -31.66 8.25 5.65
CA LYS A 202 -31.92 9.59 6.16
C LYS A 202 -32.96 9.44 7.28
N SER A 203 -32.55 9.64 8.53
CA SER A 203 -33.52 9.89 9.61
C SER A 203 -34.08 11.29 9.39
N HIS A 204 -35.40 11.36 9.21
CA HIS A 204 -36.18 12.59 9.10
C HIS A 204 -36.29 13.31 10.44
#